data_AF-A0A6V7K0H0-F1
#
_entry.id   AF-A0A6V7K0H0-F1
#
_cell.length_a   1.000
_cell.length_b   1.000
_cell.length_c   1.000
_cell.angle_alpha   90.00
_cell.angle_beta   90.00
_cell.angle_gamma   90.00
#
_symmetry.space_group_name_H-M   'P 1'
#
loop_
_entity.id
_entity.type
_entity.pdbx_description
1 polymer ?
#
loop_
_entity_poly.entity_id
_entity_poly.type
_entity_poly.pdbx_seq_one_letter_code
_entity_poly.pdbx_strand_id
1 'polypeptide(L)'
;DLRHRVLNSPGGEEVIEKYESTGSLTTQLRKKLTNIVVDLLIKDCGPKPTIDQRVQYAKAIVNTFPGLRDPETPEGFEAFFEPGTRSGFLAWRLKTVNRNNPNLKRKPPLTPSAVTPPVGLQTYSLAEIATKREFLENACAATQRAEIEEAMRVTFQERNKDRTQILKNYPRFFNIPYLVNIEFNLMYPGVSLEGFSADALLAAYAIHKPNTDANDSTTEPDWNKDTRGFITLLKLLPPTAKGRKKAERDTVKKATDKLILFHP
;
A
#
# COMPACT_ATOMS: atom_id res chain seq x y z
N ASP A 1 -19.46 -29.39 6.53
CA ASP A 1 -18.82 -28.80 7.73
C ASP A 1 -17.34 -28.48 7.44
N LEU A 2 -16.86 -27.29 7.79
CA LEU A 2 -15.47 -26.85 7.52
C LEU A 2 -14.48 -27.59 8.41
N ARG A 3 -14.85 -27.88 9.67
CA ARG A 3 -14.00 -28.57 10.64
C ARG A 3 -13.53 -29.93 10.12
N HIS A 4 -14.47 -30.77 9.68
CA HIS A 4 -14.16 -32.07 9.10
C HIS A 4 -13.28 -31.97 7.85
N ARG A 5 -13.47 -30.94 7.01
CA ARG A 5 -12.66 -30.74 5.79
C ARG A 5 -11.24 -30.31 6.11
N VAL A 6 -11.05 -29.47 7.12
CA VAL A 6 -9.72 -29.09 7.60
C VAL A 6 -9.00 -30.33 8.14
N LEU A 7 -9.65 -31.12 8.99
CA LEU A 7 -9.07 -32.35 9.56
C LEU A 7 -8.55 -33.32 8.49
N ASN A 8 -9.31 -33.51 7.41
CA ASN A 8 -8.95 -34.39 6.30
C ASN A 8 -7.97 -33.78 5.28
N SER A 9 -7.50 -32.55 5.51
CA SER A 9 -6.51 -31.90 4.65
C SER A 9 -5.09 -32.10 5.20
N PRO A 10 -4.05 -32.15 4.34
CA PRO A 10 -2.68 -32.32 4.79
C PRO A 10 -2.26 -31.25 5.82
N GLY A 11 -1.81 -31.70 7.00
CA GLY A 11 -1.42 -30.83 8.11
C GLY A 11 -2.59 -30.18 8.86
N GLY A 12 -3.84 -30.57 8.58
CA GLY A 12 -5.02 -30.10 9.27
C GLY A 12 -5.19 -30.68 10.68
N GLU A 13 -4.75 -31.92 10.91
CA GLU A 13 -4.76 -32.56 12.23
C GLU A 13 -4.03 -31.71 13.28
N GLU A 14 -2.81 -31.26 12.98
CA GLU A 14 -2.02 -30.38 13.87
C GLU A 14 -2.75 -29.06 14.16
N VAL A 15 -3.46 -28.50 13.19
CA VAL A 15 -4.25 -27.27 13.37
C VAL A 15 -5.42 -27.52 14.31
N ILE A 16 -6.13 -28.63 14.13
CA ILE A 16 -7.26 -29.02 14.97
C ILE A 16 -6.80 -29.30 16.40
N GLU A 17 -5.82 -30.19 16.58
CA GLU A 17 -5.33 -30.62 17.90
C GLU A 17 -4.80 -29.42 18.70
N LYS A 18 -4.03 -28.52 18.06
CA LYS A 18 -3.50 -27.35 18.75
C LYS A 18 -4.60 -26.36 19.14
N TYR A 19 -5.62 -26.22 18.31
CA TYR A 19 -6.74 -25.37 18.64
C TYR A 19 -7.58 -25.96 19.78
N GLU A 20 -7.85 -27.26 19.78
CA GLU A 20 -8.63 -27.92 20.85
C GLU A 20 -7.92 -27.87 22.20
N SER A 21 -6.58 -27.93 22.21
CA SER A 21 -5.80 -27.84 23.44
C SER A 21 -5.65 -26.42 24.01
N THR A 22 -5.64 -25.38 23.17
CA THR A 22 -5.33 -24.01 23.64
C THR A 22 -6.43 -22.98 23.41
N GLY A 23 -7.47 -23.31 22.63
CA GLY A 23 -8.49 -22.37 22.17
C GLY A 23 -7.97 -21.30 21.20
N SER A 24 -6.71 -21.39 20.77
CA SER A 24 -6.09 -20.43 19.85
C SER A 24 -5.07 -21.11 18.93
N LEU A 25 -4.55 -20.36 17.96
CA LEU A 25 -3.50 -20.82 17.05
C LEU A 25 -2.33 -19.84 17.06
N THR A 26 -1.13 -20.37 16.96
CA THR A 26 0.08 -19.57 16.69
C THR A 26 0.02 -18.99 15.27
N THR A 27 0.82 -17.96 15.00
CA THR A 27 0.90 -17.32 13.68
C THR A 27 1.21 -18.33 12.56
N GLN A 28 2.03 -19.35 12.82
CA GLN A 28 2.36 -20.38 11.82
C GLN A 28 1.16 -21.28 11.53
N LEU A 29 0.41 -21.69 12.56
CA LEU A 29 -0.76 -22.54 12.38
C LEU A 29 -1.95 -21.78 11.78
N ARG A 30 -2.12 -20.47 12.07
CA ARG A 30 -3.10 -19.62 11.37
C ARG A 30 -2.81 -19.54 9.87
N LYS A 31 -1.53 -19.41 9.49
CA LYS A 31 -1.11 -19.45 8.08
C LYS A 31 -1.40 -20.81 7.45
N LYS A 32 -1.11 -21.91 8.16
CA LYS A 32 -1.39 -23.27 7.71
C LYS A 32 -2.89 -23.49 7.48
N LEU A 33 -3.72 -23.10 8.46
CA LEU A 33 -5.19 -23.09 8.33
C LEU A 33 -5.64 -22.27 7.12
N THR A 34 -5.14 -21.04 6.98
CA THR A 34 -5.50 -20.17 5.84
C THR A 34 -5.17 -20.82 4.50
N ASN A 35 -4.03 -21.51 4.38
CA ASN A 35 -3.67 -22.23 3.16
C ASN A 35 -4.65 -23.36 2.87
N ILE A 36 -4.94 -24.21 3.86
CA ILE A 36 -5.92 -25.31 3.74
C ILE A 36 -7.27 -24.76 3.29
N VAL A 37 -7.75 -23.70 3.93
CA VAL A 37 -9.06 -23.11 3.63
C VAL A 37 -9.09 -22.49 2.23
N VAL A 38 -8.00 -21.86 1.77
CA VAL A 38 -7.91 -21.35 0.40
C VAL A 38 -7.88 -22.48 -0.63
N ASP A 39 -7.21 -23.59 -0.34
CA ASP A 39 -7.20 -24.75 -1.23
C ASP A 39 -8.61 -25.36 -1.35
N LEU A 40 -9.33 -25.47 -0.24
CA LEU A 40 -10.74 -25.88 -0.21
C LEU A 40 -11.65 -24.90 -0.96
N LEU A 41 -11.43 -23.60 -0.81
CA LEU A 41 -12.18 -22.56 -1.51
C LEU A 41 -11.95 -22.61 -3.02
N ILE A 42 -10.71 -22.79 -3.47
CA ILE A 42 -10.37 -22.95 -4.89
C ILE A 42 -10.95 -24.24 -5.45
N LYS A 43 -10.95 -25.32 -4.67
CA LYS A 43 -11.52 -26.62 -5.07
C LYS A 43 -13.03 -26.52 -5.32
N ASP A 44 -13.75 -25.77 -4.49
CA ASP A 44 -15.22 -25.70 -4.57
C ASP A 44 -15.72 -24.59 -5.51
N CYS A 45 -15.05 -23.45 -5.54
CA CYS A 45 -15.51 -22.25 -6.23
C CYS A 45 -14.64 -21.89 -7.45
N GLY A 46 -13.59 -22.65 -7.71
CA GLY A 46 -12.59 -22.34 -8.72
C GLY A 46 -11.63 -21.23 -8.29
N PRO A 47 -10.69 -20.85 -9.18
CA PRO A 47 -9.59 -19.95 -8.83
C PRO A 47 -10.02 -18.49 -8.58
N LYS A 48 -11.24 -18.11 -8.97
CA LYS A 48 -11.75 -16.74 -8.78
C LYS A 48 -13.08 -16.76 -8.01
N PRO A 49 -13.05 -17.10 -6.70
CA PRO A 49 -14.27 -17.07 -5.90
C PRO A 49 -14.88 -15.67 -5.83
N THR A 50 -16.20 -15.59 -5.83
CA THR A 50 -16.99 -14.35 -5.67
C THR A 50 -16.81 -13.76 -4.27
N ILE A 51 -17.33 -12.54 -4.05
CA ILE A 51 -17.29 -11.89 -2.74
C ILE A 51 -18.06 -12.75 -1.72
N ASP A 52 -19.27 -13.17 -2.06
CA ASP A 52 -20.12 -13.97 -1.17
C ASP A 52 -19.48 -15.30 -0.77
N GLN A 53 -18.82 -15.99 -1.73
CA GLN A 53 -18.10 -17.23 -1.45
C GLN A 53 -16.94 -17.02 -0.47
N ARG A 54 -16.22 -15.89 -0.59
CA ARG A 54 -15.14 -15.53 0.34
C ARG A 54 -15.67 -15.18 1.73
N VAL A 55 -16.77 -14.43 1.80
CA VAL A 55 -17.46 -14.12 3.07
C VAL A 55 -17.94 -15.41 3.74
N GLN A 56 -18.56 -16.32 2.99
CA GLN A 56 -19.03 -17.60 3.50
C GLN A 56 -17.90 -18.41 4.14
N TYR A 57 -16.74 -18.47 3.48
CA TYR A 57 -15.57 -19.16 4.02
C TYR A 57 -14.96 -18.46 5.22
N ALA A 58 -14.89 -17.12 5.23
CA ALA A 58 -14.43 -16.36 6.38
C ALA A 58 -15.32 -16.60 7.62
N LYS A 59 -16.64 -16.54 7.43
CA LYS A 59 -17.63 -16.89 8.48
C LYS A 59 -17.47 -18.34 8.95
N ALA A 60 -17.26 -19.28 8.04
CA ALA A 60 -17.03 -20.68 8.39
C ALA A 60 -15.77 -20.85 9.26
N ILE A 61 -14.68 -20.12 8.98
CA ILE A 61 -13.48 -20.16 9.83
C ILE A 61 -13.82 -19.73 11.26
N VAL A 62 -14.43 -18.57 11.44
CA VAL A 62 -14.69 -18.05 12.79
C VAL A 62 -15.81 -18.78 13.54
N ASN A 63 -16.64 -19.52 12.83
CA ASN A 63 -17.62 -20.42 13.44
C ASN A 63 -16.98 -21.74 13.87
N THR A 64 -16.01 -22.26 13.10
CA THR A 64 -15.25 -23.46 13.49
C THR A 64 -14.18 -23.16 14.55
N PHE A 65 -13.57 -21.98 14.51
CA PHE A 65 -12.51 -21.54 15.39
C PHE A 65 -12.86 -20.19 16.06
N PRO A 66 -13.82 -20.16 17.02
CA PRO A 66 -14.27 -18.92 17.67
C PRO A 66 -13.16 -18.04 18.27
N GLY A 67 -12.08 -18.64 18.78
CA GLY A 67 -10.92 -17.91 19.33
C GLY A 67 -10.05 -17.21 18.28
N LEU A 68 -10.40 -17.33 16.98
CA LEU A 68 -9.79 -16.57 15.89
C LEU A 68 -10.66 -15.39 15.42
N ARG A 69 -11.80 -15.14 16.06
CA ARG A 69 -12.61 -13.95 15.80
C ARG A 69 -11.81 -12.70 16.09
N ASP A 70 -11.95 -11.70 15.24
CA ASP A 70 -11.47 -10.37 15.49
C ASP A 70 -12.39 -9.70 16.53
N PRO A 71 -11.88 -9.31 17.72
CA PRO A 71 -12.70 -8.64 18.72
C PRO A 71 -13.04 -7.18 18.37
N GLU A 72 -12.34 -6.59 17.40
CA GLU A 72 -12.51 -5.18 17.01
C GLU A 72 -13.57 -4.99 15.91
N THR A 73 -14.10 -6.08 15.33
CA THR A 73 -15.06 -6.02 14.23
C THR A 73 -16.43 -6.64 14.59
N PRO A 74 -17.54 -6.17 13.99
CA PRO A 74 -18.89 -6.56 14.41
C PRO A 74 -19.19 -8.06 14.28
N GLU A 75 -18.74 -8.70 13.19
CA GLU A 75 -18.99 -10.13 12.96
C GLU A 75 -17.74 -11.01 13.19
N GLY A 76 -16.58 -10.40 13.43
CA GLY A 76 -15.31 -11.05 13.75
C GLY A 76 -14.61 -11.81 12.62
N PHE A 77 -15.18 -11.87 11.41
CA PHE A 77 -14.61 -12.59 10.26
C PHE A 77 -13.79 -11.70 9.31
N GLU A 78 -13.86 -10.39 9.49
CA GLU A 78 -13.34 -9.35 8.59
C GLU A 78 -11.81 -9.44 8.45
N ALA A 79 -11.10 -9.88 9.50
CA ALA A 79 -9.67 -10.20 9.44
C ALA A 79 -9.34 -11.26 8.35
N PHE A 80 -10.23 -12.23 8.13
CA PHE A 80 -10.09 -13.24 7.07
C PHE A 80 -10.56 -12.73 5.71
N PHE A 81 -11.68 -12.02 5.67
CA PHE A 81 -12.13 -11.34 4.46
C PHE A 81 -13.08 -10.17 4.76
N GLU A 82 -12.65 -8.95 4.41
CA GLU A 82 -13.47 -7.75 4.51
C GLU A 82 -14.09 -7.42 3.14
N PRO A 83 -15.43 -7.54 2.95
CA PRO A 83 -16.07 -7.33 1.66
C PRO A 83 -15.93 -5.91 1.11
N GLY A 84 -15.94 -4.87 1.95
CA GLY A 84 -15.87 -3.48 1.51
C GLY A 84 -14.53 -3.12 0.87
N THR A 85 -13.43 -3.52 1.51
CA THR A 85 -12.07 -3.27 1.01
C THR A 85 -11.51 -4.41 0.15
N ARG A 86 -12.22 -5.55 0.08
CA ARG A 86 -11.78 -6.80 -0.57
C ARG A 86 -10.41 -7.27 -0.06
N SER A 87 -10.16 -7.07 1.23
CA SER A 87 -8.88 -7.35 1.90
C SER A 87 -9.02 -8.53 2.87
N GLY A 88 -7.99 -8.79 3.69
CA GLY A 88 -7.95 -9.91 4.64
C GLY A 88 -7.08 -11.09 4.20
N PHE A 89 -6.90 -12.06 5.10
CA PHE A 89 -5.99 -13.19 4.89
C PHE A 89 -6.36 -14.06 3.67
N LEU A 90 -7.66 -14.34 3.46
CA LEU A 90 -8.11 -15.12 2.31
C LEU A 90 -7.86 -14.37 0.99
N ALA A 91 -8.13 -13.07 0.96
CA ALA A 91 -7.89 -12.24 -0.22
C ALA A 91 -6.39 -12.20 -0.58
N TRP A 92 -5.53 -11.98 0.42
CA TRP A 92 -4.08 -11.97 0.22
C TRP A 92 -3.56 -13.33 -0.28
N ARG A 93 -4.03 -14.42 0.32
CA ARG A 93 -3.54 -15.75 -0.03
C ARG A 93 -4.02 -16.19 -1.42
N LEU A 94 -5.31 -15.97 -1.75
CA LEU A 94 -5.85 -16.20 -3.11
C LEU A 94 -5.04 -15.44 -4.17
N LYS A 95 -4.74 -14.16 -3.93
CA LYS A 95 -3.90 -13.34 -4.84
C LYS A 95 -2.53 -13.98 -5.07
N THR A 96 -1.93 -14.50 -4.01
CA THR A 96 -0.58 -15.05 -4.05
C THR A 96 -0.54 -16.43 -4.72
N VAL A 97 -1.52 -17.29 -4.44
CA VAL A 97 -1.66 -18.61 -5.10
C VAL A 97 -1.93 -18.43 -6.60
N ASN A 98 -2.89 -17.57 -6.95
CA ASN A 98 -3.26 -17.35 -8.35
C ASN A 98 -2.12 -16.73 -9.19
N ARG A 99 -1.27 -15.89 -8.58
CA ARG A 99 -0.08 -15.35 -9.26
C ARG A 99 0.90 -16.44 -9.71
N ASN A 100 0.96 -17.55 -8.98
CA ASN A 100 1.87 -18.66 -9.28
C ASN A 100 1.23 -19.75 -10.17
N ASN A 101 -0.08 -19.70 -10.40
CA ASN A 101 -0.79 -20.70 -11.18
C ASN A 101 -0.56 -20.47 -12.70
N PRO A 102 0.13 -21.40 -13.42
CA PRO A 102 0.44 -21.25 -14.83
C PRO A 102 -0.81 -21.20 -15.73
N ASN A 103 -1.91 -21.84 -15.34
CA ASN A 103 -3.17 -21.81 -16.08
C ASN A 103 -3.90 -20.46 -15.96
N LEU A 104 -3.51 -19.63 -14.98
CA LEU A 104 -4.00 -18.26 -14.79
C LEU A 104 -2.95 -17.22 -15.18
N LYS A 105 -1.73 -17.63 -15.54
CA LYS A 105 -0.77 -16.72 -16.16
C LYS A 105 -1.39 -16.26 -17.46
N ARG A 106 -1.67 -14.96 -17.55
CA ARG A 106 -2.10 -14.33 -18.80
C ARG A 106 -1.10 -14.76 -19.87
N LYS A 107 -1.54 -15.47 -20.92
CA LYS A 107 -0.78 -15.51 -22.16
C LYS A 107 -0.44 -14.05 -22.50
N PRO A 108 0.80 -13.73 -22.91
CA PRO A 108 1.06 -12.41 -23.48
C PRO A 108 0.01 -12.18 -24.56
N PRO A 109 -0.68 -11.03 -24.58
CA PRO A 109 -1.63 -10.76 -25.64
C PRO A 109 -0.90 -10.87 -26.99
N LEU A 110 -1.19 -11.93 -27.75
CA LEU A 110 -1.04 -11.88 -29.20
C LEU A 110 -2.15 -10.91 -29.62
N THR A 111 -1.77 -9.69 -29.97
CA THR A 111 -2.58 -8.48 -30.21
C THR A 111 -2.77 -7.54 -29.00
N PRO A 112 -2.41 -6.25 -29.11
CA PRO A 112 -2.65 -5.27 -28.06
C PRO A 112 -4.12 -4.87 -28.11
N SER A 113 -4.96 -5.47 -27.26
CA SER A 113 -6.33 -5.00 -27.09
C SER A 113 -6.75 -4.96 -25.62
N ALA A 114 -7.11 -3.74 -25.22
CA ALA A 114 -7.98 -3.32 -24.13
C ALA A 114 -7.88 -4.09 -22.80
N VAL A 115 -7.01 -3.60 -21.92
CA VAL A 115 -7.09 -3.90 -20.49
C VAL A 115 -8.16 -2.98 -19.89
N THR A 116 -9.29 -3.53 -19.46
CA THR A 116 -10.31 -2.79 -18.70
C THR A 116 -9.69 -2.26 -17.40
N PRO A 117 -9.71 -0.94 -17.12
CA PRO A 117 -9.16 -0.36 -15.90
C PRO A 117 -10.10 -0.54 -14.69
N PRO A 118 -9.58 -0.48 -13.45
CA PRO A 118 -10.40 -0.35 -12.26
C PRO A 118 -11.21 0.95 -12.29
N VAL A 119 -12.40 0.90 -11.69
CA VAL A 119 -13.41 1.96 -11.60
C VAL A 119 -12.77 3.33 -11.33
N GLY A 120 -12.99 4.28 -12.25
CA GLY A 120 -12.66 5.70 -12.10
C GLY A 120 -11.58 6.26 -13.02
N LEU A 121 -10.86 5.44 -13.81
CA LEU A 121 -9.86 5.98 -14.75
C LEU A 121 -10.53 6.38 -16.07
N GLN A 122 -10.87 7.65 -16.21
CA GLN A 122 -11.02 8.25 -17.55
C GLN A 122 -9.74 7.94 -18.33
N THR A 123 -9.91 7.21 -19.43
CA THR A 123 -8.80 6.85 -20.30
C THR A 123 -8.70 7.93 -21.37
N TYR A 124 -7.68 8.77 -21.26
CA TYR A 124 -7.39 9.83 -22.21
C TYR A 124 -6.52 9.30 -23.36
N SER A 125 -6.78 9.80 -24.56
CA SER A 125 -5.95 9.51 -25.73
C SER A 125 -4.54 10.09 -25.57
N LEU A 126 -3.57 9.53 -26.29
CA LEU A 126 -2.19 10.06 -26.28
C LEU A 126 -2.13 11.51 -26.80
N ALA A 127 -3.01 11.87 -27.73
CA ALA A 127 -3.12 13.23 -28.23
C ALA A 127 -3.60 14.19 -27.14
N GLU A 128 -4.66 13.84 -26.40
CA GLU A 128 -5.17 14.65 -25.30
C GLU A 128 -4.14 14.82 -24.17
N ILE A 129 -3.41 13.74 -23.85
CA ILE A 129 -2.33 13.79 -22.85
C ILE A 129 -1.22 14.74 -23.30
N ALA A 130 -0.81 14.67 -24.57
CA ALA A 130 0.22 15.55 -25.13
C ALA A 130 -0.22 17.04 -25.07
N THR A 131 -1.45 17.33 -25.50
CA THR A 131 -2.01 18.69 -25.44
C THR A 131 -2.08 19.22 -24.00
N LYS A 132 -2.51 18.38 -23.04
CA LYS A 132 -2.58 18.80 -21.63
C LYS A 132 -1.21 18.96 -20.99
N ARG A 133 -0.20 18.20 -21.41
CA ARG A 133 1.20 18.40 -21.01
C ARG A 133 1.72 19.74 -21.51
N GLU A 134 1.58 20.02 -22.80
CA GLU A 134 2.03 21.28 -23.41
C GLU A 134 1.34 22.49 -22.76
N PHE A 135 0.05 22.36 -22.45
CA PHE A 135 -0.68 23.35 -21.68
C PHE A 135 -0.06 23.56 -20.29
N LEU A 136 0.24 22.49 -19.54
CA LEU A 136 0.83 22.59 -18.21
C LEU A 136 2.16 23.32 -18.21
N GLU A 137 2.99 23.18 -19.24
CA GLU A 137 4.26 23.90 -19.35
C GLU A 137 4.07 25.42 -19.32
N ASN A 138 3.02 25.91 -19.99
CA ASN A 138 2.77 27.33 -20.22
C ASN A 138 1.64 27.94 -19.36
N ALA A 139 0.92 27.14 -18.57
CA ALA A 139 -0.27 27.58 -17.85
C ALA A 139 0.00 28.72 -16.85
N CYS A 140 -0.95 29.64 -16.67
CA CYS A 140 -0.87 30.69 -15.67
C CYS A 140 -1.58 30.26 -14.37
N ALA A 141 -0.83 30.13 -13.29
CA ALA A 141 -1.37 29.67 -12.00
C ALA A 141 -2.42 30.61 -11.39
N ALA A 142 -2.38 31.91 -11.75
CA ALA A 142 -3.28 32.93 -11.22
C ALA A 142 -4.66 32.91 -11.89
N THR A 143 -4.74 32.53 -13.17
CA THR A 143 -5.97 32.65 -13.97
C THR A 143 -6.55 31.33 -14.44
N GLN A 144 -5.76 30.25 -14.46
CA GLN A 144 -6.14 28.98 -15.11
C GLN A 144 -6.16 27.79 -14.14
N ARG A 145 -6.57 28.01 -12.89
CA ARG A 145 -6.50 26.98 -11.84
C ARG A 145 -7.33 25.74 -12.17
N ALA A 146 -8.55 25.90 -12.66
CA ALA A 146 -9.43 24.77 -12.97
C ALA A 146 -8.89 23.93 -14.13
N GLU A 147 -8.33 24.59 -15.15
CA GLU A 147 -7.73 23.96 -16.31
C GLU A 147 -6.43 23.24 -15.94
N ILE A 148 -5.65 23.81 -15.02
CA ILE A 148 -4.47 23.16 -14.43
C ILE A 148 -4.87 21.92 -13.65
N GLU A 149 -5.87 22.00 -12.78
CA GLU A 149 -6.40 20.85 -12.03
C GLU A 149 -6.86 19.73 -12.97
N GLU A 150 -7.55 20.08 -14.05
CA GLU A 150 -8.01 19.11 -15.03
C GLU A 150 -6.85 18.50 -15.83
N ALA A 151 -5.92 19.33 -16.32
CA ALA A 151 -4.74 18.85 -17.00
C ALA A 151 -3.91 17.91 -16.12
N MET A 152 -3.81 18.21 -14.81
CA MET A 152 -3.18 17.34 -13.82
C MET A 152 -3.90 15.98 -13.71
N ARG A 153 -5.23 15.93 -13.69
CA ARG A 153 -5.99 14.65 -13.71
C ARG A 153 -5.71 13.84 -14.98
N VAL A 154 -5.76 14.50 -16.14
CA VAL A 154 -5.55 13.87 -17.45
C VAL A 154 -4.18 13.22 -17.57
N THR A 155 -3.14 13.94 -17.16
CA THR A 155 -1.74 13.54 -17.34
C THR A 155 -1.19 12.71 -16.18
N PHE A 156 -2.00 12.45 -15.14
CA PHE A 156 -1.60 11.75 -13.91
C PHE A 156 -0.98 10.37 -14.17
N GLN A 157 -1.62 9.54 -14.99
CA GLN A 157 -1.12 8.19 -15.26
C GLN A 157 0.28 8.20 -15.88
N GLU A 158 0.58 9.21 -16.69
CA GLU A 158 1.87 9.32 -17.35
C GLU A 158 2.95 9.77 -16.37
N ARG A 159 2.66 10.79 -15.55
CA ARG A 159 3.54 11.20 -14.44
C ARG A 159 3.83 10.07 -13.47
N ASN A 160 2.81 9.31 -13.11
CA ASN A 160 2.94 8.24 -12.13
C ASN A 160 3.73 7.02 -12.66
N LYS A 161 3.89 6.88 -13.99
CA LYS A 161 4.76 5.84 -14.59
C LYS A 161 6.24 6.13 -14.41
N ASP A 162 6.67 7.39 -14.52
CA ASP A 162 8.06 7.82 -14.33
C ASP A 162 8.16 8.93 -13.28
N ARG A 163 7.98 8.53 -12.01
CA ARG A 163 8.05 9.44 -10.87
C ARG A 163 9.46 10.00 -10.63
N THR A 164 10.49 9.32 -11.11
CA THR A 164 11.88 9.72 -10.85
C THR A 164 12.29 10.97 -11.61
N GLN A 165 11.61 11.24 -12.72
CA GLN A 165 11.87 12.40 -13.58
C GLN A 165 10.73 13.43 -13.53
N ILE A 166 9.83 13.36 -12.53
CA ILE A 166 8.63 14.21 -12.48
C ILE A 166 8.98 15.70 -12.48
N LEU A 167 10.01 16.12 -11.73
CA LEU A 167 10.43 17.52 -11.67
C LEU A 167 11.11 18.00 -12.95
N LYS A 168 11.70 17.08 -13.73
CA LYS A 168 12.30 17.37 -15.03
C LYS A 168 11.23 17.51 -16.10
N ASN A 169 10.26 16.59 -16.12
CA ASN A 169 9.23 16.51 -17.14
C ASN A 169 8.05 17.46 -16.87
N TYR A 170 7.87 17.89 -15.61
CA TYR A 170 6.81 18.80 -15.16
C TYR A 170 7.42 19.87 -14.24
N PRO A 171 8.20 20.82 -14.79
CA PRO A 171 8.92 21.81 -13.99
C PRO A 171 7.99 22.74 -13.19
N ARG A 172 6.70 22.81 -13.53
CA ARG A 172 5.74 23.65 -12.82
C ARG A 172 5.48 23.25 -11.37
N PHE A 173 5.89 22.04 -10.97
CA PHE A 173 5.91 21.66 -9.55
C PHE A 173 6.83 22.56 -8.71
N PHE A 174 7.83 23.21 -9.30
CA PHE A 174 8.71 24.13 -8.56
C PHE A 174 8.04 25.47 -8.22
N ASN A 175 7.14 25.97 -9.08
CA ASN A 175 6.60 27.33 -8.95
C ASN A 175 5.08 27.37 -8.69
N ILE A 176 4.37 26.25 -8.71
CA ILE A 176 2.94 26.17 -8.37
C ILE A 176 2.76 25.25 -7.15
N PRO A 177 2.76 25.80 -5.92
CA PRO A 177 2.79 25.00 -4.68
C PRO A 177 1.61 24.03 -4.53
N TYR A 178 0.42 24.41 -4.98
CA TYR A 178 -0.79 23.58 -4.82
C TYR A 178 -0.80 22.32 -5.71
N LEU A 179 0.10 22.21 -6.70
CA LEU A 179 0.20 21.00 -7.54
C LEU A 179 0.59 19.77 -6.74
N VAL A 180 1.42 19.94 -5.70
CA VAL A 180 1.82 18.84 -4.81
C VAL A 180 0.59 18.25 -4.12
N ASN A 181 -0.34 19.10 -3.66
CA ASN A 181 -1.56 18.66 -3.00
C ASN A 181 -2.51 17.95 -3.99
N ILE A 182 -2.64 18.45 -5.22
CA ILE A 182 -3.42 17.79 -6.27
C ILE A 182 -2.84 16.39 -6.54
N GLU A 183 -1.53 16.31 -6.75
CA GLU A 183 -0.85 15.05 -7.05
C GLU A 183 -0.98 14.06 -5.89
N PHE A 184 -0.84 14.52 -4.63
CA PHE A 184 -1.04 13.71 -3.45
C PHE A 184 -2.46 13.15 -3.38
N ASN A 185 -3.48 13.99 -3.59
CA ASN A 185 -4.88 13.58 -3.57
C ASN A 185 -5.21 12.57 -4.67
N LEU A 186 -4.56 12.67 -5.84
CA LEU A 186 -4.68 11.70 -6.93
C LEU A 186 -4.00 10.36 -6.59
N MET A 187 -2.87 10.38 -5.89
CA MET A 187 -2.16 9.17 -5.46
C MET A 187 -2.86 8.46 -4.30
N TYR A 188 -3.45 9.22 -3.38
CA TYR A 188 -4.03 8.72 -2.14
C TYR A 188 -5.46 9.26 -1.93
N PRO A 189 -6.44 8.84 -2.77
CA PRO A 189 -7.81 9.30 -2.63
C PRO A 189 -8.38 8.94 -1.26
N GLY A 190 -9.00 9.92 -0.59
CA GLY A 190 -9.62 9.75 0.73
C GLY A 190 -8.64 9.79 1.91
N VAL A 191 -7.34 10.00 1.68
CA VAL A 191 -6.39 10.28 2.75
C VAL A 191 -6.40 11.77 3.06
N SER A 192 -6.88 12.14 4.25
CA SER A 192 -6.73 13.50 4.76
C SER A 192 -5.36 13.67 5.43
N LEU A 193 -4.71 14.80 5.15
CA LEU A 193 -3.55 15.25 5.94
C LEU A 193 -3.99 16.04 7.18
N GLU A 194 -5.29 16.24 7.41
CA GLU A 194 -5.80 16.83 8.65
C GLU A 194 -5.39 15.95 9.84
N GLY A 195 -4.68 16.56 10.79
CA GLY A 195 -4.03 15.85 11.92
C GLY A 195 -2.53 15.64 11.74
N PHE A 196 -1.97 15.84 10.54
CA PHE A 196 -0.52 15.93 10.36
C PHE A 196 -0.03 17.25 10.93
N SER A 197 0.61 17.20 12.11
CA SER A 197 1.19 18.38 12.76
C SER A 197 2.70 18.37 12.60
N ALA A 198 3.23 19.33 11.84
CA ALA A 198 4.66 19.58 11.77
C ALA A 198 5.25 19.88 13.16
N ASP A 199 4.48 20.56 14.04
CA ASP A 199 4.86 20.85 15.41
C ASP A 199 4.95 19.58 16.28
N ALA A 200 4.03 18.62 16.08
CA ALA A 200 4.11 17.33 16.76
C ALA A 200 5.33 16.52 16.31
N LEU A 201 5.69 16.59 15.02
CA LEU A 201 6.92 15.97 14.52
C LEU A 201 8.18 16.59 15.09
N LEU A 202 8.17 17.90 15.35
CA LEU A 202 9.29 18.60 15.97
C LEU A 202 9.39 18.34 17.46
N ALA A 203 8.25 18.24 18.15
CA ALA A 203 8.22 17.76 19.52
C ALA A 203 8.78 16.32 19.59
N ALA A 204 8.38 15.45 18.67
CA ALA A 204 8.93 14.11 18.54
C ALA A 204 10.43 14.11 18.19
N TYR A 205 10.91 15.05 17.36
CA TYR A 205 12.34 15.24 17.08
C TYR A 205 13.11 15.62 18.34
N ALA A 206 12.58 16.53 19.17
CA ALA A 206 13.21 16.96 20.40
C ALA A 206 13.34 15.81 21.42
N ILE A 207 12.35 14.90 21.45
CA ILE A 207 12.33 13.69 22.30
C ILE A 207 13.26 12.61 21.73
N HIS A 208 13.25 12.41 20.42
CA HIS A 208 14.10 11.46 19.70
C HIS A 208 15.40 12.09 19.20
N LYS A 209 15.88 13.14 19.88
CA LYS A 209 17.23 13.66 19.66
C LYS A 209 18.16 12.45 19.63
N PRO A 210 18.98 12.30 18.60
CA PRO A 210 19.91 11.18 18.57
C PRO A 210 20.71 11.22 19.86
N ASN A 211 20.72 10.10 20.59
CA ASN A 211 21.94 9.75 21.29
C ASN A 211 22.93 9.54 20.14
N THR A 212 23.64 10.59 19.76
CA THR A 212 24.88 10.43 19.02
C THR A 212 25.66 9.46 19.87
N ASP A 213 25.99 8.28 19.32
CA ASP A 213 27.01 7.44 19.91
C ASP A 213 28.14 8.37 20.33
N ALA A 214 28.56 8.27 21.59
CA ALA A 214 29.30 9.28 22.34
C ALA A 214 30.73 9.56 21.83
N ASN A 215 30.97 9.51 20.51
CA ASN A 215 32.29 9.55 19.92
C ASN A 215 32.37 10.20 18.52
N ASP A 216 31.33 10.87 18.02
CA ASP A 216 31.45 11.67 16.78
C ASP A 216 31.17 13.14 17.07
N SER A 217 32.25 13.93 17.07
CA SER A 217 32.28 15.37 17.42
C SER A 217 31.93 16.27 16.24
N THR A 218 31.26 15.74 15.22
CA THR A 218 30.79 16.53 14.10
C THR A 218 29.55 17.32 14.52
N THR A 219 29.70 18.64 14.62
CA THR A 219 28.62 19.61 14.80
C THR A 219 27.50 19.28 13.81
N GLU A 220 26.34 18.82 14.31
CA GLU A 220 25.19 18.56 13.45
C GLU A 220 24.88 19.83 12.64
N PRO A 221 24.62 19.73 11.32
CA PRO A 221 24.24 20.88 10.52
C PRO A 221 23.01 21.56 11.13
N ASP A 222 22.95 22.90 11.11
CA ASP A 222 21.79 23.65 11.61
C ASP A 222 20.60 23.49 10.65
N TRP A 223 19.97 22.31 10.69
CA TRP A 223 18.84 21.98 9.86
C TRP A 223 17.65 22.87 10.22
N ASN A 224 16.96 23.41 9.22
CA ASN A 224 15.73 24.15 9.45
C ASN A 224 14.62 23.24 10.02
N LYS A 225 13.55 23.89 10.51
CA LYS A 225 12.36 23.25 11.12
C LYS A 225 11.83 22.08 10.26
N ASP A 226 11.64 22.31 8.98
CA ASP A 226 11.02 21.32 8.09
C ASP A 226 11.93 20.10 7.87
N THR A 227 13.23 20.33 7.71
CA THR A 227 14.22 19.25 7.52
C THR A 227 14.31 18.35 8.75
N ARG A 228 14.29 18.93 9.96
CA ARG A 228 14.23 18.16 11.22
C ARG A 228 12.96 17.29 11.28
N GLY A 229 11.82 17.84 10.83
CA GLY A 229 10.56 17.08 10.73
C GLY A 229 10.67 15.85 9.80
N PHE A 230 11.24 16.02 8.61
CA PHE A 230 11.43 14.91 7.66
C PHE A 230 12.41 13.85 8.17
N ILE A 231 13.52 14.25 8.80
CA ILE A 231 14.47 13.32 9.42
C ILE A 231 13.80 12.52 10.55
N THR A 232 12.90 13.14 11.31
CA THR A 232 12.14 12.48 12.38
C THR A 232 11.18 11.45 11.83
N LEU A 233 10.42 11.79 10.79
CA LEU A 233 9.59 10.82 10.06
C LEU A 233 10.43 9.66 9.54
N LEU A 234 11.66 9.93 9.10
CA LEU A 234 12.56 8.88 8.63
C LEU A 234 12.92 7.86 9.73
N LYS A 235 12.96 8.29 11.00
CA LYS A 235 13.23 7.44 12.18
C LYS A 235 11.98 6.74 12.71
N LEU A 236 10.84 7.41 12.68
CA LEU A 236 9.59 6.92 13.28
C LEU A 236 8.85 5.89 12.43
N LEU A 237 9.03 5.93 11.11
CA LEU A 237 8.39 4.97 10.23
C LEU A 237 9.05 3.59 10.40
N PRO A 238 8.27 2.50 10.52
CA PRO A 238 8.81 1.17 10.75
C PRO A 238 9.75 0.75 9.60
N PRO A 239 10.80 -0.04 9.88
CA PRO A 239 11.65 -0.60 8.85
C PRO A 239 10.78 -1.39 7.86
N THR A 240 10.75 -0.97 6.59
CA THR A 240 9.96 -1.63 5.56
C THR A 240 10.34 -3.10 5.47
N ALA A 241 9.36 -4.00 5.59
CA ALA A 241 9.57 -5.43 5.46
C ALA A 241 10.33 -5.72 4.15
N LYS A 242 11.44 -6.47 4.24
CA LYS A 242 12.29 -6.89 3.11
C LYS A 242 11.51 -7.81 2.15
N GLY A 243 10.62 -7.23 1.35
CA GLY A 243 9.97 -7.89 0.24
C GLY A 243 10.94 -8.02 -0.94
N ARG A 244 10.77 -9.07 -1.75
CA ARG A 244 11.58 -9.41 -2.94
C ARG A 244 11.72 -8.32 -4.03
N LYS A 245 11.14 -7.12 -3.86
CA LYS A 245 11.28 -6.01 -4.81
C LYS A 245 12.09 -4.88 -4.18
N LYS A 246 13.25 -4.63 -4.80
CA LYS A 246 14.30 -3.66 -4.48
C LYS A 246 13.80 -2.20 -4.44
N ALA A 247 13.19 -1.79 -3.34
CA ALA A 247 13.25 -0.39 -2.93
C ALA A 247 13.70 -0.39 -1.47
N GLU A 248 15.01 -0.42 -1.28
CA GLU A 248 15.59 -0.19 0.04
C GLU A 248 15.36 1.29 0.35
N ARG A 249 14.54 1.56 1.37
CA ARG A 249 14.45 2.91 1.91
C ARG A 249 15.81 3.27 2.50
N ASP A 250 16.34 4.43 2.13
CA ASP A 250 17.61 4.89 2.65
C ASP A 250 17.59 4.91 4.19
N THR A 251 18.69 4.47 4.80
CA THR A 251 18.92 4.66 6.24
C THR A 251 18.91 6.16 6.53
N VAL A 252 18.64 6.54 7.78
CA VAL A 252 18.65 7.97 8.19
C VAL A 252 19.97 8.63 7.80
N LYS A 253 21.10 7.94 8.00
CA LYS A 253 22.42 8.39 7.59
C LYS A 253 22.48 8.66 6.08
N LYS A 254 22.14 7.66 5.25
CA LYS A 254 22.18 7.77 3.79
C LYS A 254 21.19 8.79 3.23
N ALA A 255 20.06 9.00 3.89
CA ALA A 255 19.10 10.04 3.53
C ALA A 255 19.64 11.43 3.88
N THR A 256 20.31 11.57 5.03
CA THR A 256 20.96 12.81 5.46
C THR A 256 22.09 13.20 4.50
N ASP A 257 22.91 12.22 4.06
CA ASP A 257 23.99 12.43 3.08
C ASP A 257 23.47 12.89 1.70
N LYS A 258 22.18 12.65 1.40
CA LYS A 258 21.53 13.08 0.15
C LYS A 258 20.86 14.44 0.26
N LEU A 259 20.74 15.01 1.46
CA LEU A 259 20.16 16.34 1.64
C LEU A 259 21.12 17.37 1.09
N ILE A 260 20.61 18.21 0.19
CA ILE A 260 21.36 19.34 -0.34
C ILE A 260 21.35 20.42 0.75
N LEU A 261 22.52 20.65 1.35
CA LEU A 261 22.75 21.77 2.25
C LEU A 261 22.98 23.03 1.43
N PHE A 262 22.05 23.97 1.49
CA PHE A 262 22.30 25.33 1.04
C PHE A 262 22.95 26.08 2.20
N HIS A 263 24.22 26.44 2.08
CA HIS A 263 24.83 27.40 2.99
C HIS A 263 24.28 28.80 2.68
N PRO A 264 24.02 29.61 3.72
CA PRO A 264 23.70 31.02 3.54
C PRO A 264 24.83 31.79 2.85
#